data_AF-A0A2A3XHU0-F1
#
_entry.id   AF-A0A2A3XHU0-F1
#
_cell.length_a   1.000
_cell.length_b   1.000
_cell.length_c   1.000
_cell.angle_alpha   90.00
_cell.angle_beta   90.00
_cell.angle_gamma   90.00
#
_symmetry.space_group_name_H-M   'P 1'
#
loop_
_entity.id
_entity.type
_entity.pdbx_description
1 polymer ?
#
loop_
_entity_poly.entity_id
_entity_poly.type
_entity_poly.pdbx_seq_one_letter_code
_entity_poly.pdbx_strand_id
1 'polypeptide(L)'
;MVTGKISATHAFLLGLILAIAGFITWSATQASTTLNNLVIVAPSAIIIGLLSIGIATKALLKPVSEPSPSSIDKSSIWSDILLLTGFAAFCFALTNVGFDVATFVFVWVGVLMCGSKGKWQPPLYALVFTVFLVKGFGSLFPYPMTTLVL
;
A
#
# COMPACT_ATOMS: atom_id res chain seq x y z
N MET A 1 5.48 -11.92 32.97
CA MET A 1 4.99 -11.16 31.80
C MET A 1 6.07 -11.27 30.72
N VAL A 2 5.94 -12.23 29.81
CA VAL A 2 6.96 -12.49 28.78
C VAL A 2 6.49 -11.79 27.52
N THR A 3 7.17 -10.68 27.18
CA THR A 3 6.95 -9.89 25.97
C THR A 3 7.13 -10.77 24.73
N GLY A 4 6.17 -10.70 23.79
CA GLY A 4 6.24 -11.43 22.52
C GLY A 4 7.52 -11.09 21.76
N LYS A 5 8.31 -12.09 21.37
CA LYS A 5 9.47 -11.89 20.52
C LYS A 5 9.00 -11.57 19.10
N ILE A 6 9.16 -10.33 18.66
CA ILE A 6 9.02 -9.98 17.25
C ILE A 6 10.12 -10.73 16.50
N SER A 7 9.74 -11.53 15.50
CA SER A 7 10.71 -12.19 14.61
C SER A 7 11.60 -11.13 13.95
N ALA A 8 12.92 -11.34 13.93
CA ALA A 8 13.90 -10.37 13.45
C ALA A 8 13.57 -9.85 12.04
N THR A 9 13.05 -10.72 11.18
CA THR A 9 12.62 -10.38 9.82
C THR A 9 11.46 -9.38 9.80
N HIS A 10 10.48 -9.55 10.70
CA HIS A 10 9.33 -8.65 10.79
C HIS A 10 9.73 -7.31 11.40
N ALA A 11 10.58 -7.32 12.44
CA ALA A 11 11.12 -6.08 13.03
C ALA A 11 11.93 -5.28 12.01
N PHE A 12 12.76 -5.96 11.20
CA PHE A 12 13.53 -5.34 10.13
C PHE A 12 12.63 -4.70 9.07
N LEU A 13 11.62 -5.43 8.57
CA LEU A 13 10.69 -4.91 7.56
C LEU A 13 9.90 -3.70 8.09
N LEU A 14 9.42 -3.76 9.33
CA LEU A 14 8.69 -2.66 9.97
C LEU A 14 9.60 -1.43 10.15
N GLY A 15 10.85 -1.64 10.57
CA GLY A 15 11.86 -0.58 10.65
C GLY A 15 12.18 0.03 9.29
N LEU A 16 12.29 -0.79 8.24
CA LEU A 16 12.53 -0.32 6.87
C LEU A 16 11.36 0.54 6.37
N ILE A 17 10.11 0.11 6.58
CA ILE A 17 8.91 0.89 6.24
C ILE A 17 8.93 2.23 6.97
N LEU A 18 9.22 2.23 8.28
CA LEU A 18 9.28 3.47 9.07
C LEU A 18 10.38 4.40 8.57
N ALA A 19 11.55 3.87 8.22
CA ALA A 19 12.68 4.63 7.73
C ALA A 19 12.38 5.27 6.37
N ILE A 20 11.78 4.52 5.43
CA ILE A 20 11.37 5.03 4.12
C ILE A 20 10.27 6.08 4.28
N ALA A 21 9.26 5.82 5.11
CA ALA A 21 8.17 6.77 5.36
C ALA A 21 8.71 8.07 6.00
N GLY A 22 9.61 7.95 6.97
CA GLY A 22 10.29 9.09 7.60
C GLY A 22 11.13 9.87 6.60
N PHE A 23 11.91 9.18 5.75
CA PHE A 23 12.71 9.81 4.70
C PHE A 23 11.84 10.57 3.70
N ILE A 24 10.77 9.97 3.18
CA ILE A 24 9.85 10.64 2.24
C ILE A 24 9.19 11.84 2.91
N THR A 25 8.77 11.71 4.17
CA THR A 25 8.16 12.82 4.93
C THR A 25 9.15 13.97 5.10
N TRP A 26 10.38 13.67 5.50
CA TRP A 26 11.45 14.64 5.64
C TRP A 26 11.76 15.33 4.31
N SER A 27 11.96 14.55 3.24
CA SER A 27 12.21 15.06 1.88
C SER A 27 11.08 15.95 1.39
N ALA A 28 9.82 15.59 1.66
CA ALA A 28 8.67 16.43 1.31
C ALA A 28 8.70 17.77 2.07
N THR A 29 8.96 17.75 3.38
CA THR A 29 9.05 18.99 4.18
C THR A 29 10.22 19.88 3.75
N GLN A 30 11.35 19.31 3.32
CA GLN A 30 12.51 20.05 2.85
C GLN A 30 12.34 20.60 1.42
N ALA A 31 11.65 19.88 0.53
CA ALA A 31 11.48 20.29 -0.85
C ALA A 31 10.48 21.43 -1.01
N SER A 32 9.38 21.42 -0.24
CA SER A 32 8.42 22.53 -0.20
C SER A 32 7.45 22.36 0.97
N THR A 33 7.41 23.34 1.89
CA THR A 33 6.37 23.46 2.93
C THR A 33 5.07 24.06 2.40
N THR A 34 4.89 24.13 1.09
CA THR A 34 3.61 24.55 0.50
C THR A 34 2.50 23.60 0.96
N LEU A 35 1.34 24.18 1.26
CA LEU A 35 0.15 23.49 1.78
C LEU A 35 -0.15 22.20 0.99
N ASN A 36 0.01 22.23 -0.33
CA ASN A 36 -0.26 21.08 -1.21
C ASN A 36 0.58 19.85 -0.87
N ASN A 37 1.88 20.00 -0.58
CA ASN A 37 2.74 18.86 -0.28
C ASN A 37 2.46 18.28 1.13
N LEU A 38 2.22 19.18 2.10
CA LEU A 38 1.99 18.79 3.48
C LEU A 38 0.59 18.17 3.69
N VAL A 39 -0.42 18.63 2.95
CA VAL A 39 -1.81 18.12 3.02
C VAL A 39 -1.92 16.65 2.65
N ILE A 40 -1.01 16.09 1.84
CA ILE A 40 -1.05 14.67 1.48
C ILE A 40 -0.02 13.84 2.23
N VAL A 41 1.20 14.34 2.36
CA VAL A 41 2.28 13.57 2.98
C VAL A 41 2.04 13.41 4.48
N ALA A 42 1.56 14.46 5.16
CA ALA A 42 1.30 14.39 6.61
C ALA A 42 0.22 13.37 6.99
N PRO A 43 -1.01 13.35 6.42
CA PRO A 43 -2.00 12.35 6.79
C PRO A 43 -1.57 10.93 6.40
N SER A 44 -0.88 10.75 5.27
CA SER A 44 -0.36 9.45 4.85
C SER A 44 0.68 8.93 5.86
N ALA A 45 1.62 9.77 6.28
CA ALA A 45 2.62 9.43 7.28
C ALA A 45 2.00 9.11 8.65
N ILE A 46 0.96 9.86 9.06
CA ILE A 46 0.21 9.59 10.30
C ILE A 46 -0.46 8.23 10.24
N ILE A 47 -1.16 7.90 9.14
CA ILE A 47 -1.82 6.60 8.97
C ILE A 47 -0.81 5.46 9.03
N ILE A 48 0.31 5.57 8.29
CA ILE A 48 1.37 4.56 8.31
C ILE A 48 1.96 4.40 9.70
N GLY A 49 2.21 5.50 10.42
CA GLY A 49 2.69 5.49 11.80
C GLY A 49 1.71 4.78 12.74
N LEU A 50 0.42 5.12 12.67
CA LEU A 50 -0.62 4.50 13.50
C LEU A 50 -0.78 3.01 13.23
N LEU A 51 -0.77 2.60 11.95
CA LEU A 51 -0.81 1.18 11.57
C LEU A 51 0.42 0.44 12.08
N SER A 52 1.60 1.03 11.93
CA SER A 52 2.86 0.44 12.40
C SER A 52 2.87 0.24 13.90
N ILE A 53 2.42 1.25 14.66
CA ILE A 53 2.26 1.18 16.12
C ILE A 53 1.24 0.08 16.46
N GLY A 54 0.07 0.09 15.83
CA GLY A 54 -0.98 -0.91 16.10
C GLY A 54 -0.53 -2.34 15.86
N ILE A 55 0.21 -2.59 14.77
CA ILE A 55 0.81 -3.89 14.46
C ILE A 55 1.86 -4.26 15.51
N ALA A 56 2.76 -3.35 15.85
CA ALA A 56 3.79 -3.60 16.86
C ALA A 56 3.17 -3.89 18.24
N THR A 57 2.18 -3.10 18.68
CA THR A 57 1.47 -3.30 19.94
C THR A 57 0.75 -4.65 19.96
N LYS A 58 0.02 -5.00 18.89
CA LYS A 58 -0.64 -6.31 18.80
C LYS A 58 0.37 -7.47 18.78
N ALA A 59 1.51 -7.31 18.10
CA ALA A 59 2.56 -8.33 18.08
C ALA A 59 3.20 -8.53 19.47
N LEU A 60 3.42 -7.45 20.21
CA LEU A 60 4.00 -7.50 21.57
C LEU A 60 3.02 -8.03 22.62
N LEU A 61 1.73 -7.72 22.48
CA LEU A 61 0.66 -8.17 23.37
C LEU A 61 0.16 -9.59 23.08
N LYS A 62 0.53 -10.18 21.94
CA LYS A 62 0.12 -11.54 21.59
C LYS A 62 0.82 -12.55 22.53
N PRO A 63 0.07 -13.32 23.35
CA PRO A 63 0.68 -14.35 24.18
C PRO A 63 1.34 -15.41 23.29
N VAL A 64 2.52 -15.87 23.71
CA VAL A 64 3.27 -16.93 23.02
C VAL A 64 2.45 -18.21 23.10
N SER A 65 1.76 -18.56 22.02
CA SER A 65 1.24 -19.92 21.85
C SER A 65 2.42 -20.86 21.61
N GLU A 66 2.41 -22.03 22.25
CA GLU A 66 3.38 -23.08 22.00
C GLU A 66 3.51 -23.37 20.50
N PRO A 67 4.73 -23.62 19.98
CA PRO A 67 4.94 -23.81 18.55
C PRO A 67 4.28 -25.11 18.11
N SER A 68 3.09 -25.02 17.51
CA SER A 68 2.55 -26.10 16.69
C SER A 68 3.47 -26.28 15.47
N PRO A 69 4.01 -27.48 15.19
CA PRO A 69 4.97 -27.71 14.11
C PRO A 69 4.30 -27.79 12.72
N SER A 70 3.19 -27.08 12.48
CA SER A 70 2.31 -27.36 11.33
C SER A 70 1.77 -26.14 10.57
N SER A 71 2.51 -25.03 10.48
CA SER A 71 2.14 -23.98 9.50
C SER A 71 3.29 -23.06 9.12
N ILE A 72 4.39 -23.59 8.58
CA ILE A 72 5.01 -22.84 7.47
C ILE A 72 4.16 -23.18 6.26
N ASP A 73 3.01 -22.49 6.16
CA ASP A 73 2.15 -22.53 5.00
C ASP A 73 2.95 -21.96 3.82
N LYS A 74 3.60 -22.84 3.05
CA LYS A 74 4.28 -22.47 1.79
C LYS A 74 3.35 -21.69 0.86
N SER A 75 2.03 -21.83 1.00
CA SER A 75 1.01 -21.05 0.29
C SER A 75 1.09 -19.55 0.61
N SER A 76 1.43 -19.17 1.84
CA SER A 76 1.49 -17.77 2.29
C SER A 76 2.63 -16.99 1.64
N ILE A 77 3.80 -17.62 1.45
CA ILE A 77 4.97 -16.96 0.86
C ILE A 77 4.71 -16.65 -0.62
N TRP A 78 4.03 -17.56 -1.34
CA TRP A 78 3.72 -17.36 -2.75
C TRP A 78 2.67 -16.26 -2.96
N SER A 79 1.67 -16.13 -2.08
CA SER A 79 0.72 -15.01 -2.15
C SER A 79 1.40 -13.67 -1.88
N ASP A 80 2.32 -13.62 -0.92
CA ASP A 80 3.05 -12.40 -0.58
C ASP A 80 3.97 -11.97 -1.73
N ILE A 81 4.69 -12.92 -2.34
CA ILE A 81 5.52 -12.67 -3.53
C ILE A 81 4.65 -12.19 -4.70
N LEU A 82 3.53 -12.86 -4.97
CA LEU A 82 2.64 -12.49 -6.07
C LEU A 82 2.09 -11.07 -5.89
N LEU A 83 1.71 -10.70 -4.67
CA LEU A 83 1.20 -9.38 -4.34
C LEU A 83 2.30 -8.31 -4.46
N LEU A 84 3.51 -8.62 -3.98
CA LEU A 84 4.67 -7.72 -4.10
C LEU A 84 5.07 -7.50 -5.56
N THR A 85 5.12 -8.56 -6.37
CA THR A 85 5.43 -8.47 -7.80
C THR A 85 4.32 -7.73 -8.55
N GLY A 86 3.05 -8.00 -8.25
CA GLY A 86 1.92 -7.27 -8.83
C GLY A 86 1.95 -5.78 -8.50
N PHE A 87 2.31 -5.42 -7.27
CA PHE A 87 2.48 -4.03 -6.87
C PHE A 87 3.67 -3.36 -7.56
N ALA A 88 4.82 -4.04 -7.68
CA ALA A 88 5.97 -3.52 -8.42
C ALA A 88 5.65 -3.29 -9.91
N ALA A 89 4.95 -4.24 -10.54
CA ALA A 89 4.49 -4.11 -11.92
C ALA A 89 3.52 -2.93 -12.08
N PHE A 90 2.63 -2.72 -11.11
CA PHE A 90 1.74 -1.55 -11.07
C PHE A 90 2.54 -0.25 -11.01
N CYS A 91 3.51 -0.12 -10.09
CA CYS A 91 4.36 1.07 -10.01
C CYS A 91 5.11 1.36 -11.32
N PHE A 92 5.59 0.32 -12.02
CA PHE A 92 6.22 0.48 -13.33
C PHE A 92 5.22 0.91 -14.42
N ALA A 93 3.99 0.37 -14.39
CA ALA A 93 2.95 0.71 -15.35
C ALA A 93 2.43 2.15 -15.19
N LEU A 94 2.43 2.70 -13.97
CA LEU A 94 2.00 4.07 -13.71
C LEU A 94 2.73 5.12 -14.57
N THR A 95 4.03 4.92 -14.83
CA THR A 95 4.85 5.87 -15.60
C THR A 95 4.94 5.54 -17.08
N ASN A 96 4.85 4.27 -17.47
CA ASN A 96 5.05 3.83 -18.85
C ASN A 96 3.76 3.67 -19.66
N VAL A 97 2.67 3.22 -19.03
CA VAL A 97 1.40 2.92 -19.71
C VAL A 97 0.43 4.09 -19.58
N GLY A 98 0.41 4.74 -18.43
CA GLY A 98 -0.50 5.82 -18.11
C GLY A 98 -1.19 5.57 -16.78
N PHE A 99 -1.28 6.62 -15.98
CA PHE A 99 -1.74 6.56 -14.59
C PHE A 99 -3.15 5.98 -14.44
N ASP A 100 -4.06 6.36 -15.33
CA ASP A 100 -5.45 5.95 -15.35
C ASP A 100 -5.63 4.46 -15.71
N VAL A 101 -5.06 4.02 -16.82
CA VAL A 101 -5.21 2.64 -17.31
C VAL A 101 -4.51 1.66 -16.38
N ALA A 102 -3.31 2.00 -15.90
CA ALA A 102 -2.60 1.16 -14.93
C ALA A 102 -3.40 1.00 -13.63
N THR A 103 -4.00 2.09 -13.11
CA THR A 103 -4.83 2.06 -11.91
C THR A 103 -6.10 1.24 -12.12
N PHE A 104 -6.76 1.40 -13.26
CA PHE A 104 -7.96 0.64 -13.61
C PHE A 104 -7.70 -0.87 -13.63
N VAL A 105 -6.67 -1.31 -14.35
CA VAL A 105 -6.33 -2.74 -14.47
C VAL A 105 -5.90 -3.30 -13.13
N PHE A 106 -5.08 -2.58 -12.37
CA PHE A 106 -4.62 -3.05 -11.06
C PHE A 106 -5.77 -3.23 -10.07
N VAL A 107 -6.67 -2.25 -9.97
CA VAL A 107 -7.83 -2.32 -9.06
C VAL A 107 -8.79 -3.42 -9.51
N TRP A 108 -9.03 -3.56 -10.81
CA TRP A 108 -9.88 -4.63 -11.34
C TRP A 108 -9.32 -6.01 -10.97
N VAL A 109 -8.04 -6.26 -11.25
CA VAL A 109 -7.39 -7.53 -10.89
C VAL A 109 -7.43 -7.78 -9.39
N GLY A 110 -7.17 -6.75 -8.56
CA GLY A 110 -7.26 -6.86 -7.11
C GLY A 110 -8.65 -7.27 -6.61
N VAL A 111 -9.71 -6.68 -7.17
CA VAL A 111 -11.10 -7.04 -6.81
C VAL A 111 -11.45 -8.47 -7.25
N LEU A 112 -10.93 -8.93 -8.40
CA LEU A 112 -11.09 -10.32 -8.83
C LEU A 112 -10.38 -11.29 -7.86
N MET A 113 -9.16 -10.95 -7.42
CA MET A 113 -8.42 -11.76 -6.45
C MET A 113 -9.11 -11.84 -5.08
N CYS A 114 -9.83 -10.79 -4.68
CA CYS A 114 -10.67 -10.80 -3.47
C CYS A 114 -11.95 -11.68 -3.57
N GLY A 115 -12.17 -12.37 -4.70
CA GLY A 115 -13.25 -13.35 -4.83
C GLY A 115 -14.62 -12.73 -5.15
N SER A 116 -14.65 -11.59 -5.84
CA SER A 116 -15.91 -11.02 -6.33
C SER A 116 -16.68 -12.01 -7.22
N LYS A 117 -17.96 -12.22 -6.90
CA LYS A 117 -18.83 -13.17 -7.61
C LYS A 117 -19.50 -12.58 -8.86
N GLY A 118 -19.54 -11.26 -9.00
CA GLY A 118 -20.18 -10.58 -10.12
C GLY A 118 -19.22 -10.34 -11.28
N LYS A 119 -19.65 -10.61 -12.53
CA LYS A 119 -18.84 -10.37 -13.73
C LYS A 119 -18.71 -8.88 -14.09
N TRP A 120 -19.70 -8.07 -13.71
CA TRP A 120 -19.79 -6.64 -14.06
C TRP A 120 -19.40 -5.69 -12.91
N GLN A 121 -19.44 -6.16 -11.66
CA GLN A 121 -19.13 -5.32 -10.49
C GLN A 121 -17.64 -4.93 -10.40
N PRO A 122 -16.67 -5.84 -10.66
CA PRO A 122 -15.25 -5.49 -10.64
C PRO A 122 -14.84 -4.41 -11.64
N PRO A 123 -15.18 -4.49 -12.94
CA PRO A 123 -14.81 -3.44 -13.87
C PRO A 123 -15.52 -2.12 -13.58
N LEU A 124 -16.79 -2.14 -13.15
CA LEU A 124 -17.51 -0.91 -12.81
C LEU A 124 -16.87 -0.22 -11.59
N TYR A 125 -16.56 -0.97 -10.54
CA TYR A 125 -15.88 -0.43 -9.36
C TYR A 125 -14.52 0.16 -9.72
N ALA A 126 -13.70 -0.58 -10.48
CA ALA A 126 -12.40 -0.11 -10.92
C ALA A 126 -12.51 1.16 -11.77
N LEU A 127 -13.50 1.26 -12.66
CA LEU A 127 -13.74 2.44 -13.49
C LEU A 127 -14.09 3.64 -12.63
N VAL A 128 -15.09 3.52 -11.75
CA VAL A 128 -15.52 4.60 -10.86
C VAL A 128 -14.36 5.05 -9.97
N PHE A 129 -13.65 4.10 -9.36
CA PHE A 129 -12.49 4.39 -8.53
C PHE A 129 -11.41 5.16 -9.30
N THR A 130 -11.01 4.69 -10.48
CA THR A 130 -10.00 5.35 -11.31
C THR A 130 -10.43 6.76 -11.70
N VAL A 131 -11.69 6.97 -12.11
CA VAL A 131 -12.18 8.32 -12.48
C VAL A 131 -12.11 9.28 -11.29
N PHE A 132 -12.59 8.84 -10.12
CA PHE A 132 -12.51 9.65 -8.90
C PHE A 132 -11.07 9.94 -8.49
N LEU A 133 -10.19 8.97 -8.64
CA LEU A 133 -8.79 9.11 -8.29
C LEU A 133 -8.08 10.08 -9.24
N VAL A 134 -8.16 9.86 -10.56
CA VAL A 134 -7.52 10.73 -11.56
C VAL A 134 -8.02 12.17 -11.45
N LYS A 135 -9.34 12.37 -11.37
CA LYS A 135 -9.91 13.73 -11.24
C LYS A 135 -9.64 14.36 -9.88
N GLY A 136 -9.72 13.57 -8.80
CA GLY A 136 -9.44 14.06 -7.45
C GLY A 136 -8.00 14.52 -7.32
N PHE A 137 -7.04 13.69 -7.76
CA PHE A 137 -5.63 14.06 -7.74
C PHE A 137 -5.30 15.19 -8.72
N GLY A 138 -5.86 15.17 -9.93
CA GLY A 138 -5.67 16.24 -10.92
C GLY A 138 -6.27 17.59 -10.50
N SER A 139 -7.27 17.59 -9.63
CA SER A 139 -7.81 18.82 -9.04
C SER A 139 -6.97 19.36 -7.88
N LEU A 140 -6.20 18.50 -7.20
CA LEU A 140 -5.39 18.87 -6.04
C LEU A 140 -3.98 19.32 -6.44
N PHE A 141 -3.45 18.80 -7.55
CA PHE A 141 -2.13 19.17 -8.06
C PHE A 141 -2.17 19.33 -9.58
N PRO A 142 -1.41 20.28 -10.15
CA PRO A 142 -1.11 20.25 -11.58
C PRO A 142 -0.37 18.94 -11.86
N TYR A 143 -1.06 18.00 -12.50
CA TYR A 143 -0.67 16.60 -12.59
C TYR A 143 0.37 16.41 -13.70
N PRO A 144 1.65 16.10 -13.39
CA PRO A 144 2.69 15.92 -14.41
C PRO A 144 2.81 14.47 -14.88
N MET A 145 1.87 13.60 -14.51
CA MET A 145 1.86 12.19 -14.92
C MET A 145 1.03 12.04 -16.19
N THR A 146 1.53 11.22 -17.11
CA THR A 146 0.83 10.87 -18.33
C THR A 146 -0.44 10.08 -17.98
N THR A 147 -1.59 10.61 -18.37
CA THR A 147 -2.84 9.85 -18.49
C THR A 147 -2.96 9.38 -19.93
N LEU A 148 -3.43 8.15 -20.14
CA LEU A 148 -3.57 7.61 -21.50
C LEU A 148 -4.94 7.99 -22.10
N VAL A 149 -5.97 8.13 -21.27
CA VAL A 149 -7.35 8.34 -21.70
C VAL A 149 -8.01 9.56 -21.05
N LEU A 150 -7.88 9.71 -19.73
CA LEU A 150 -8.56 10.75 -18.91
C LEU A 150 -7.79 12.07 -18.84
#